data_AF-A0A2V4MHT1-F1
#
_entry.id   AF-A0A2V4MHT1-F1
#
_cell.length_a   1.000
_cell.length_b   1.000
_cell.length_c   1.000
_cell.angle_alpha   90.00
_cell.angle_beta   90.00
_cell.angle_gamma   90.00
#
_symmetry.space_group_name_H-M   'P 1'
#
loop_
_entity.id
_entity.type
_entity.pdbx_description
1 polymer ?
#
loop_
_entity_poly.entity_id
_entity_poly.type
_entity_poly.pdbx_seq_one_letter_code
_entity_poly.pdbx_strand_id
1 'polypeptide(L)'
;MEILIAAAALAIAWWQLDLQRKEIQRSGKINALVNMSQMVRERIELYSDIIDSLKNEKKPWKGHADKINRELRPLLSKINQEIIIASSNYNFSFPEKEIIAALNLKEITEIDIIQNQA
;
A
#
# COMPACT_ATOMS: atom_id res chain seq x y z
N MET A 1 -14.90 -39.17 30.28
CA MET A 1 -15.33 -37.79 30.03
C MET A 1 -14.14 -36.86 29.86
N GLU A 2 -13.22 -36.80 30.81
CA GLU A 2 -12.05 -35.89 30.77
C GLU A 2 -11.15 -36.08 29.54
N ILE A 3 -10.88 -37.32 29.12
CA ILE A 3 -10.07 -37.60 27.92
C ILE A 3 -10.74 -37.08 26.64
N LEU A 4 -12.07 -37.15 26.56
CA LEU A 4 -12.83 -36.63 25.41
C LEU A 4 -12.80 -35.10 25.37
N ILE A 5 -12.86 -34.46 26.54
CA ILE A 5 -12.75 -33.00 26.66
C ILE A 5 -11.33 -32.55 26.28
N ALA A 6 -10.29 -33.26 26.73
CA ALA A 6 -8.91 -32.98 26.38
C ALA A 6 -8.65 -33.15 24.86
N ALA A 7 -9.20 -34.20 24.25
CA ALA A 7 -9.10 -34.41 22.80
C ALA A 7 -9.83 -33.32 22.00
N ALA A 8 -11.02 -32.90 22.46
CA ALA A 8 -11.76 -31.81 21.83
C ALA A 8 -11.01 -30.46 21.95
N ALA A 9 -10.41 -30.17 23.10
CA ALA A 9 -9.59 -28.97 23.30
C ALA A 9 -8.37 -28.94 22.37
N LEU A 10 -7.70 -30.08 22.18
CA LEU A 10 -6.57 -30.19 21.24
C LEU A 10 -7.00 -29.97 19.79
N ALA A 11 -8.15 -30.51 19.38
CA ALA A 11 -8.68 -30.30 18.03
C ALA A 11 -8.99 -28.81 17.76
N ILE A 12 -9.59 -28.12 18.73
CA ILE A 12 -9.88 -26.67 18.64
C ILE A 12 -8.58 -25.87 18.57
N ALA A 13 -7.60 -26.17 19.44
CA ALA A 13 -6.32 -25.49 19.45
C ALA A 13 -5.56 -25.67 18.12
N TRP A 14 -5.58 -26.87 17.55
CA TRP A 14 -4.99 -27.12 16.23
C TRP A 14 -5.71 -26.30 15.14
N TRP A 15 -7.03 -26.27 15.15
CA TRP A 15 -7.78 -25.47 14.18
C TRP A 15 -7.48 -23.97 14.30
N GLN A 16 -7.39 -23.44 15.52
CA GLN A 16 -7.00 -22.04 15.75
C GLN A 16 -5.60 -21.73 15.22
N LEU A 17 -4.62 -22.63 15.44
CA LEU A 17 -3.27 -22.45 14.91
C LEU A 17 -3.24 -22.43 13.38
N ASP A 18 -4.04 -23.25 12.71
CA ASP A 18 -4.13 -23.25 11.25
C ASP A 18 -4.77 -21.96 10.71
N LEU A 19 -5.82 -21.46 11.37
CA LEU A 19 -6.46 -20.19 11.04
C LEU A 19 -5.48 -19.01 11.21
N GLN A 20 -4.78 -18.93 12.34
CA GLN A 20 -3.78 -17.90 12.59
C GLN A 20 -2.62 -17.96 11.58
N ARG A 21 -2.14 -19.15 11.23
CA ARG A 21 -1.08 -19.29 10.23
C ARG A 21 -1.52 -18.77 8.87
N LYS A 22 -2.76 -19.05 8.48
CA LYS A 22 -3.36 -18.53 7.24
C LYS A 22 -3.50 -17.01 7.31
N GLU A 23 -3.94 -16.45 8.42
CA GLU A 23 -4.02 -15.00 8.63
C GLU A 23 -2.64 -14.33 8.57
N ILE A 24 -1.61 -14.88 9.21
CA ILE A 24 -0.25 -14.30 9.21
C ILE A 24 0.34 -14.25 7.80
N GLN A 25 0.25 -15.36 7.04
CA GLN A 25 0.75 -15.38 5.66
C GLN A 25 0.02 -14.36 4.77
N ARG A 26 -1.26 -14.18 5.03
CA ARG A 26 -2.17 -13.32 4.29
C ARG A 26 -1.98 -11.83 4.62
N SER A 27 -1.93 -11.48 5.90
CA SER A 27 -1.63 -10.13 6.39
C SER A 27 -0.20 -9.72 6.09
N GLY A 28 0.75 -10.67 6.08
CA GLY A 28 2.13 -10.42 5.67
C GLY A 28 2.25 -9.91 4.23
N LYS A 29 1.42 -10.42 3.31
CA LYS A 29 1.38 -9.94 1.92
C LYS A 29 0.85 -8.51 1.81
N ILE A 30 -0.24 -8.19 2.52
CA ILE A 30 -0.78 -6.81 2.53
C ILE A 30 0.24 -5.85 3.14
N ASN A 31 0.82 -6.18 4.28
CA ASN A 31 1.82 -5.33 4.93
C ASN A 31 3.05 -5.11 4.03
N ALA A 32 3.50 -6.15 3.32
CA ALA A 32 4.58 -6.00 2.34
C ALA A 32 4.19 -5.03 1.22
N LEU A 33 2.99 -5.13 0.67
CA LEU A 33 2.51 -4.21 -0.37
C LEU A 33 2.36 -2.77 0.14
N VAL A 34 1.87 -2.58 1.37
CA VAL A 34 1.76 -1.27 2.01
C VAL A 34 3.14 -0.64 2.17
N ASN A 35 4.12 -1.38 2.69
CA ASN A 35 5.50 -0.90 2.82
C ASN A 35 6.11 -0.55 1.46
N MET A 36 5.86 -1.35 0.42
CA MET A 36 6.31 -1.03 -0.94
C MET A 36 5.65 0.25 -1.47
N SER A 37 4.36 0.46 -1.21
CA SER A 37 3.65 1.69 -1.59
C SER A 37 4.26 2.92 -0.91
N GLN A 38 4.57 2.82 0.38
CA GLN A 38 5.24 3.88 1.15
C GLN A 38 6.63 4.19 0.59
N MET A 39 7.47 3.18 0.34
CA MET A 39 8.79 3.39 -0.26
C MET A 39 8.72 4.07 -1.63
N VAL A 40 7.75 3.72 -2.47
CA VAL A 40 7.58 4.35 -3.78
C VAL A 40 7.10 5.80 -3.61
N ARG A 41 6.22 6.08 -2.65
CA ARG A 41 5.77 7.45 -2.33
C ARG A 41 6.93 8.32 -1.84
N GLU A 42 7.73 7.85 -0.90
CA GLU A 42 8.94 8.54 -0.42
C GLU A 42 9.91 8.83 -1.57
N ARG A 43 10.05 7.90 -2.51
CA ARG A 43 10.89 8.10 -3.69
C ARG A 43 10.36 9.17 -4.64
N ILE A 44 9.04 9.26 -4.80
CA ILE A 44 8.41 10.33 -5.59
C ILE A 44 8.63 11.69 -4.92
N GLU A 45 8.47 11.75 -3.60
CA GLU A 45 8.68 12.96 -2.81
C GLU A 45 10.13 13.45 -2.93
N LEU A 46 11.11 12.56 -2.75
CA LEU A 46 12.52 12.87 -2.96
C LEU A 46 12.81 13.43 -4.37
N TYR A 47 12.26 12.80 -5.42
CA TYR A 47 12.46 13.34 -6.77
C TYR A 47 11.74 14.67 -6.99
N SER A 48 10.64 14.92 -6.28
CA SER A 48 9.92 16.20 -6.32
C SER A 48 10.76 17.31 -5.69
N ASP A 49 11.36 17.06 -4.53
CA ASP A 49 12.28 17.99 -3.88
C ASP A 49 13.51 18.31 -4.74
N ILE A 50 14.07 17.29 -5.41
CA ILE A 50 15.16 17.46 -6.38
C ILE A 50 14.72 18.33 -7.55
N ILE A 51 13.52 18.10 -8.11
CA ILE A 51 12.97 18.91 -9.20
C ILE A 51 12.85 20.37 -8.76
N ASP A 52 12.31 20.63 -7.57
CA ASP A 52 12.11 21.99 -7.09
C ASP A 52 13.43 22.70 -6.80
N SER A 53 14.42 21.98 -6.28
CA SER A 53 15.80 22.47 -6.14
C SER A 53 16.42 22.82 -7.50
N LEU A 54 16.28 21.94 -8.50
CA LEU A 54 16.81 22.16 -9.85
C LEU A 54 16.11 23.30 -10.58
N LYS A 55 14.79 23.50 -10.37
CA LYS A 55 14.05 24.66 -10.89
C LYS A 55 14.62 25.96 -10.32
N ASN A 56 14.87 26.00 -9.01
CA ASN A 56 15.46 27.18 -8.34
C ASN A 56 16.86 27.49 -8.88
N GLU A 57 17.64 26.46 -9.19
CA GLU A 57 18.97 26.59 -9.80
C GLU A 57 18.94 26.81 -11.32
N LYS A 58 17.75 26.90 -11.96
CA LYS A 58 17.54 26.99 -13.42
C LYS A 58 18.26 25.88 -14.20
N LYS A 59 18.41 24.71 -13.60
CA LYS A 59 19.03 23.52 -14.18
C LYS A 59 17.99 22.63 -14.85
N PRO A 60 18.39 21.74 -15.79
CA PRO A 60 17.46 20.82 -16.42
C PRO A 60 16.91 19.81 -15.41
N TRP A 61 15.60 19.85 -15.16
CA TRP A 61 14.88 18.98 -14.22
C TRP A 61 13.92 17.98 -14.89
N LYS A 62 13.67 18.15 -16.19
CA LYS A 62 12.69 17.37 -16.95
C LYS A 62 12.90 15.85 -16.87
N GLY A 63 14.15 15.38 -16.86
CA GLY A 63 14.45 13.95 -16.76
C GLY A 63 13.98 13.31 -15.45
N HIS A 64 14.01 14.06 -14.34
CA HIS A 64 13.47 13.61 -13.06
C HIS A 64 11.94 13.58 -13.07
N ALA A 65 11.31 14.58 -13.69
CA ALA A 65 9.86 14.61 -13.85
C ALA A 65 9.35 13.47 -14.74
N ASP A 66 10.06 13.16 -15.83
CA ASP A 66 9.75 12.04 -16.71
C ASP A 66 9.85 10.70 -15.98
N LYS A 67 10.84 10.54 -15.09
CA LYS A 67 11.00 9.34 -14.26
C LYS A 67 9.84 9.17 -13.28
N ILE A 68 9.41 10.24 -12.60
CA ILE A 68 8.23 10.20 -11.73
C ILE A 68 7.00 9.77 -12.52
N ASN A 69 6.75 10.39 -13.67
CA ASN A 69 5.52 10.21 -14.44
C ASN A 69 5.44 8.88 -15.19
N ARG A 70 6.58 8.38 -15.71
CA ARG A 70 6.61 7.15 -16.52
C ARG A 70 6.86 5.89 -15.71
N GLU A 71 7.56 5.99 -14.58
CA GLU A 71 7.97 4.82 -13.82
C GLU A 71 7.28 4.77 -12.45
N LEU A 72 7.48 5.80 -11.63
CA LEU A 72 7.12 5.73 -10.21
C LEU A 72 5.61 5.87 -9.97
N ARG A 73 4.93 6.80 -10.65
CA ARG A 73 3.46 6.96 -10.53
C ARG A 73 2.70 5.73 -11.03
N PRO A 74 3.02 5.15 -12.20
CA PRO A 74 2.39 3.90 -12.64
C PRO A 74 2.69 2.73 -11.70
N LEU A 75 3.91 2.64 -11.16
CA LEU A 75 4.26 1.60 -10.20
C LEU A 75 3.45 1.73 -8.89
N LEU A 76 3.34 2.95 -8.35
CA LEU A 76 2.52 3.23 -7.17
C LEU A 76 1.04 2.87 -7.41
N SER A 77 0.51 3.22 -8.58
CA SER A 77 -0.86 2.89 -8.97
C SER A 77 -1.10 1.38 -9.00
N LYS A 78 -0.17 0.61 -9.60
CA LYS A 78 -0.23 -0.86 -9.62
C LYS A 78 -0.20 -1.46 -8.21
N ILE A 79 0.71 -1.01 -7.35
CA ILE A 79 0.80 -1.49 -5.97
C ILE A 79 -0.48 -1.19 -5.21
N ASN A 80 -1.03 0.03 -5.34
CA ASN A 80 -2.28 0.40 -4.69
C ASN A 80 -3.47 -0.43 -5.19
N GLN A 81 -3.54 -0.74 -6.49
CA GLN A 81 -4.54 -1.65 -7.02
C GLN A 81 -4.39 -3.06 -6.44
N GLU A 82 -3.17 -3.58 -6.32
CA GLU A 82 -2.93 -4.87 -5.68
C GLU A 82 -3.29 -4.87 -4.20
N ILE A 83 -3.10 -3.77 -3.48
CA ILE A 83 -3.57 -3.62 -2.09
C ILE A 83 -5.09 -3.69 -2.03
N ILE A 84 -5.80 -2.99 -2.92
CA ILE A 84 -7.27 -2.99 -2.99
C ILE A 84 -7.81 -4.38 -3.37
N ILE A 85 -7.18 -5.05 -4.34
CA ILE A 85 -7.56 -6.40 -4.74
C ILE A 85 -7.27 -7.38 -3.60
N ALA A 86 -6.12 -7.25 -2.94
CA ALA A 86 -5.80 -8.06 -1.79
C ALA A 86 -6.86 -7.84 -0.72
N SER A 87 -7.12 -6.59 -0.29
CA SER A 87 -8.05 -6.22 0.78
C SER A 87 -9.51 -6.57 0.49
N SER A 88 -10.00 -6.40 -0.73
CA SER A 88 -11.37 -6.75 -1.13
C SER A 88 -11.63 -8.27 -1.10
N ASN A 89 -10.60 -9.08 -1.31
CA ASN A 89 -10.70 -10.53 -1.10
C ASN A 89 -10.73 -10.92 0.40
N TYR A 90 -10.49 -9.97 1.33
CA TYR A 90 -10.65 -10.14 2.78
C TYR A 90 -12.01 -9.62 3.25
N ASN A 91 -13.06 -10.41 3.03
CA ASN A 91 -14.39 -10.19 3.61
C ASN A 91 -14.47 -10.50 5.13
N PHE A 92 -13.43 -10.15 5.90
CA PHE A 92 -13.51 -10.14 7.36
C PHE A 92 -12.70 -8.97 7.94
N SER A 93 -13.44 -7.96 8.40
CA SER A 93 -13.04 -6.96 9.39
C SER A 93 -11.71 -6.22 9.18
N PHE A 94 -11.44 -5.71 7.99
CA PHE A 94 -10.65 -4.48 7.87
C PHE A 94 -11.61 -3.37 7.46
N PRO A 95 -11.79 -2.29 8.26
CA PRO A 95 -12.62 -1.19 7.85
C PRO A 95 -12.01 -0.59 6.58
N GLU A 96 -12.64 -0.88 5.45
CA GLU A 96 -12.29 -0.39 4.12
C GLU A 96 -12.06 1.13 4.12
N LYS A 97 -12.81 1.84 4.99
CA LYS A 97 -12.66 3.27 5.26
C LYS A 97 -11.28 3.69 5.79
N GLU A 98 -10.64 2.88 6.64
CA GLU A 98 -9.30 3.18 7.18
C GLU A 98 -8.21 2.93 6.13
N ILE A 99 -8.39 1.93 5.25
CA ILE A 99 -7.47 1.70 4.12
C ILE A 99 -7.59 2.85 3.11
N ILE A 100 -8.82 3.29 2.81
CA ILE A 100 -9.08 4.45 1.93
C ILE A 100 -8.52 5.75 2.54
N ALA A 101 -8.64 5.92 3.86
CA ALA A 101 -8.07 7.05 4.59
C ALA A 101 -6.53 7.00 4.63
N ALA A 102 -5.94 5.84 4.89
CA ALA A 102 -4.49 5.64 4.92
C ALA A 102 -3.83 5.78 3.54
N LEU A 103 -4.56 5.43 2.47
CA LEU A 103 -4.11 5.61 1.09
C LEU A 103 -4.26 7.06 0.59
N ASN A 104 -4.82 7.97 1.39
CA ASN A 104 -5.04 9.40 1.05
C ASN A 104 -5.59 9.59 -0.38
N LEU A 105 -6.53 8.74 -0.80
CA LEU A 105 -7.13 8.78 -2.14
C LEU A 105 -7.91 10.07 -2.42
N LYS A 106 -8.08 10.94 -1.42
CA LYS A 106 -8.68 12.27 -1.54
C LYS A 106 -7.70 13.35 -2.02
N GLU A 107 -6.39 13.10 -1.94
CA GLU A 107 -5.37 14.09 -2.28
C GLU A 107 -4.95 14.02 -3.76
N ILE A 108 -5.23 12.90 -4.44
CA ILE A 108 -4.96 12.76 -5.88
C ILE A 108 -5.93 13.60 -6.72
N THR A 109 -7.08 13.98 -6.17
CA THR A 109 -8.04 14.88 -6.85
C THR A 109 -7.74 16.37 -6.71
N GLU A 110 -6.84 16.80 -5.82
CA GLU A 110 -6.49 18.23 -5.66
C GLU A 110 -5.12 18.60 -6.26
N ILE A 111 -4.25 17.64 -6.58
CA ILE A 111 -2.98 17.90 -7.27
C ILE A 111 -3.17 18.10 -8.80
N ASP A 112 -4.41 18.02 -9.29
CA ASP A 112 -4.79 18.14 -10.70
C ASP A 112 -4.88 19.58 -11.25
N ILE A 113 -4.21 20.59 -10.67
CA ILE A 113 -4.18 21.96 -11.24
C ILE A 113 -2.76 22.50 -11.52
N ILE A 114 -1.68 21.72 -11.35
CA ILE A 114 -0.33 22.22 -11.69
C ILE A 114 0.05 21.99 -13.17
N GLN A 115 -0.77 21.28 -13.98
CA GLN A 115 -0.40 20.95 -15.37
C GLN A 115 -1.26 21.55 -16.50
N ASN A 116 -2.19 22.48 -16.22
CA ASN A 116 -2.92 23.19 -17.28
C ASN A 116 -2.55 24.68 -17.44
N GLN A 117 -1.37 25.10 -16.98
CA GLN A 117 -0.81 26.42 -17.29
C GLN A 117 0.64 26.29 -17.80
N ALA A 118 0.77 25.84 -19.04
CA ALA A 118 1.94 26.08 -19.89
C ALA A 118 1.44 26.42 -21.30
#